data_AF-A0A651DBA3-F1
#
_entry.id   AF-A0A651DBA3-F1
#
_cell.length_a   1.000
_cell.length_b   1.000
_cell.length_c   1.000
_cell.angle_alpha   90.00
_cell.angle_beta   90.00
_cell.angle_gamma   90.00
#
_symmetry.space_group_name_H-M   'P 1'
#
loop_
_entity.id
_entity.type
_entity.pdbx_description
1 polymer ?
#
loop_
_entity_poly.entity_id
_entity_poly.type
_entity_poly.pdbx_seq_one_letter_code
_entity_poly.pdbx_strand_id
1 'polypeptide(L)' 'TLEAILEDMRAVAEGVRTTPAVHALAERNGVEMPIVAEVDAILRGERAPADAVQRLMMRDPKPEGWG' A
#
# COMPACT_ATOMS: atom_id res chain seq x y z
N THR A 1 0.20 -3.28 17.64
CA THR A 1 -0.28 -2.31 16.63
C THR A 1 0.91 -1.88 15.79
N LEU A 2 0.74 -1.05 14.76
CA LEU A 2 1.86 -0.56 13.96
C LEU A 2 2.87 0.21 14.82
N GLU A 3 2.37 1.02 15.76
CA GLU A 3 3.16 1.85 16.67
C GLU A 3 4.07 0.99 17.54
N ALA A 4 3.53 -0.07 18.16
CA ALA A 4 4.30 -1.00 18.98
C ALA A 4 5.43 -1.71 18.19
N ILE A 5 5.22 -1.97 16.89
CA ILE A 5 6.23 -2.60 16.03
C ILE A 5 7.34 -1.60 15.68
N LEU A 6 6.98 -0.34 15.44
CA LEU A 6 7.94 0.72 15.15
C LEU A 6 8.79 1.10 16.38
N GLU A 7 8.21 1.04 17.57
CA GLU A 7 8.90 1.32 18.84
C GLU A 7 9.98 0.28 19.19
N ASP A 8 9.77 -0.98 18.82
CA ASP A 8 10.74 -2.07 19.06
C ASP A 8 11.84 -2.15 17.97
N MET A 9 11.66 -1.43 16.85
CA MET A 9 12.56 -1.54 15.70
C MET A 9 13.81 -0.65 15.88
N ARG A 10 15.00 -1.24 15.72
CA ARG A 10 16.27 -0.49 15.71
C ARG A 10 16.56 0.19 14.37
N ALA A 11 15.96 -0.29 13.30
CA ALA A 11 16.07 0.26 11.95
C ALA A 11 14.79 1.01 11.58
N VAL A 12 14.88 1.92 10.61
CA VAL A 12 13.73 2.73 10.23
C VAL A 12 12.92 2.02 9.15
N ALA A 13 11.62 1.83 9.40
CA ALA A 13 10.70 1.32 8.39
C ALA A 13 10.33 2.42 7.36
N GLU A 14 11.20 2.64 6.37
CA GLU A 14 11.02 3.69 5.36
C GLU A 14 9.67 3.60 4.63
N GLY A 15 9.24 2.39 4.27
CA GLY A 15 7.97 2.14 3.59
C GLY A 15 6.75 2.66 4.35
N VAL A 16 6.77 2.64 5.70
CA VAL A 16 5.66 3.16 6.52
C VAL A 16 5.46 4.67 6.31
N ARG A 17 6.55 5.39 6.06
CA ARG A 17 6.53 6.85 5.85
C ARG A 17 6.36 7.23 4.38
N THR A 18 6.94 6.42 3.48
CA THR A 18 6.96 6.72 2.05
C THR A 18 5.65 6.33 1.36
N THR A 19 5.00 5.24 1.79
CA THR A 19 3.76 4.75 1.17
C THR A 19 2.66 5.81 1.08
N PRO A 20 2.32 6.57 2.16
CA PRO A 20 1.29 7.60 2.07
C PRO A 20 1.61 8.70 1.06
N ALA A 21 2.89 9.11 0.98
CA ALA A 21 3.33 10.13 0.04
C ALA A 21 3.25 9.63 -1.42
N VAL A 22 3.65 8.39 -1.66
CA VAL A 22 3.56 7.76 -2.98
C VAL A 22 2.11 7.56 -3.39
N HIS A 23 1.23 7.12 -2.48
CA HIS A 23 -0.20 6.97 -2.75
C HIS A 23 -0.83 8.31 -3.14
N ALA A 24 -0.57 9.38 -2.37
CA ALA A 24 -1.07 10.71 -2.68
C ALA A 24 -0.52 11.24 -4.02
N LEU A 25 0.74 10.95 -4.36
CA LEU A 25 1.31 11.33 -5.64
C LEU A 25 0.65 10.58 -6.80
N ALA A 26 0.38 9.28 -6.64
CA ALA A 26 -0.28 8.46 -7.64
C ALA A 26 -1.70 8.98 -7.94
N GLU A 27 -2.50 9.25 -6.90
CA GLU A 27 -3.84 9.85 -7.01
C GLU A 27 -3.82 11.18 -7.75
N ARG A 28 -2.87 12.07 -7.40
CA ARG A 28 -2.72 13.38 -8.05
C ARG A 28 -2.42 13.31 -9.54
N ASN A 29 -1.76 12.23 -9.99
CA ASN A 29 -1.38 12.04 -11.39
C ASN A 29 -2.30 11.04 -12.12
N GLY A 30 -3.35 10.53 -11.47
CA GLY A 30 -4.21 9.49 -12.04
C GLY A 30 -3.45 8.20 -12.39
N VAL A 31 -2.36 7.90 -11.67
CA VAL A 31 -1.57 6.68 -11.88
C VAL A 31 -2.13 5.57 -11.00
N GLU A 32 -2.63 4.51 -11.61
CA GLU A 32 -3.13 3.34 -10.87
C GLU A 32 -1.98 2.60 -10.18
N MET A 33 -1.97 2.59 -8.84
CA MET A 33 -0.97 1.91 -8.02
C MET A 33 -1.62 1.02 -6.95
N PRO A 34 -2.22 -0.10 -7.36
CA PRO A 34 -3.13 -0.87 -6.50
C PRO A 34 -2.43 -1.50 -5.30
N ILE A 35 -1.15 -1.90 -5.43
CA ILE A 35 -0.37 -2.40 -4.29
C ILE A 35 -0.14 -1.30 -3.26
N VAL A 36 0.23 -0.10 -3.71
CA VAL A 36 0.48 1.03 -2.81
C VAL A 36 -0.80 1.49 -2.13
N ALA A 37 -1.93 1.49 -2.84
CA ALA A 37 -3.23 1.80 -2.25
C ALA A 37 -3.62 0.81 -1.14
N GLU A 38 -3.44 -0.50 -1.36
CA GLU A 38 -3.72 -1.48 -0.30
C GLU A 38 -2.75 -1.38 0.89
N VAL A 39 -1.46 -1.13 0.64
CA VAL A 39 -0.49 -0.95 1.73
C VAL A 39 -0.82 0.31 2.54
N ASP A 40 -1.19 1.43 1.90
CA ASP A 40 -1.60 2.64 2.60
C ASP A 40 -2.83 2.40 3.49
N ALA A 41 -3.83 1.67 2.99
CA ALA A 41 -5.02 1.29 3.76
C ALA A 41 -4.68 0.40 4.97
N ILE A 42 -3.73 -0.53 4.84
CA ILE A 42 -3.25 -1.34 5.97
C ILE A 42 -2.56 -0.44 7.01
N LEU A 43 -1.69 0.46 6.58
CA LEU A 43 -0.94 1.35 7.48
C LEU A 43 -1.86 2.31 8.24
N ARG A 44 -2.99 2.73 7.63
CA ARG A 44 -4.03 3.55 8.27
C ARG A 44 -4.96 2.74 9.20
N GLY A 45 -4.85 1.40 9.19
CA GLY A 45 -5.76 0.52 9.93
C GLY A 45 -7.15 0.39 9.32
N GLU A 46 -7.33 0.84 8.07
CA GLU A 46 -8.60 0.78 7.34
C GLU A 46 -8.82 -0.59 6.68
N ARG A 47 -7.77 -1.41 6.58
CA ARG A 47 -7.84 -2.75 5.97
C ARG A 47 -6.97 -3.77 6.68
N ALA A 48 -7.50 -4.98 6.85
CA ALA A 48 -6.71 -6.12 7.28
C ALA A 48 -5.79 -6.62 6.15
N PRO A 49 -4.56 -7.08 6.45
CA PRO A 49 -3.64 -7.58 5.42
C PRO A 49 -4.20 -8.71 4.56
N ALA A 50 -5.00 -9.61 5.15
CA ALA A 50 -5.63 -10.71 4.41
C ALA A 50 -6.62 -10.20 3.36
N ASP A 51 -7.44 -9.21 3.72
CA ASP A 51 -8.42 -8.60 2.81
C ASP A 51 -7.72 -7.84 1.67
N ALA A 52 -6.63 -7.14 1.97
CA ALA A 52 -5.82 -6.46 0.97
C ALA A 52 -5.29 -7.42 -0.09
N VAL A 53 -4.73 -8.57 0.33
CA VAL A 53 -4.27 -9.61 -0.59
C VAL A 53 -5.44 -10.13 -1.43
N GLN A 54 -6.58 -10.45 -0.81
CA GLN A 54 -7.75 -10.92 -1.55
C GLN A 54 -8.22 -9.91 -2.59
N ARG A 55 -8.27 -8.61 -2.26
CA ARG A 55 -8.66 -7.55 -3.21
C ARG A 55 -7.68 -7.44 -4.37
N LEU A 56 -6.37 -7.58 -4.13
CA LEU A 56 -5.37 -7.58 -5.19
C LEU A 56 -5.54 -8.75 -6.15
N MET A 57 -5.84 -9.95 -5.62
CA MET A 57 -6.01 -11.16 -6.42
C MET A 57 -7.32 -11.17 -7.22
N MET A 58 -8.34 -10.45 -6.73
CA MET A 58 -9.64 -10.33 -7.40
C MET A 58 -9.70 -9.17 -8.40
N ARG A 59 -8.62 -8.39 -8.56
CA ARG A 59 -8.57 -7.31 -9.53
C ARG A 59 -8.61 -7.87 -10.95
N ASP A 60 -9.24 -7.14 -11.86
CA ASP A 60 -9.15 -7.45 -13.28
C ASP A 60 -7.68 -7.46 -13.72
N PRO A 61 -7.25 -8.50 -14.45
CA PRO A 61 -5.90 -8.58 -14.96
C PRO A 61 -5.65 -7.43 -15.93
N LYS A 62 -4.61 -6.65 -15.67
CA LYS A 62 -4.11 -5.65 -16.60
C LYS A 62 -3.28 -6.38 -17.67
N PRO A 63 -3.46 -6.08 -18.98
CA PRO A 63 -2.61 -6.63 -20.03
C PRO A 63 -1.13 -6.39 -19.71
N GLU A 64 -0.29 -7.41 -19.91
CA GLU A 64 1.16 -7.32 -19.64
C GLU A 64 1.96 -6.57 -20.73
N GLY A 65 1.27 -5.92 -21.68
CA GLY A 65 1.88 -5.13 -22.74
C GLY A 65 1.46 -3.66 -22.66
N TRP A 66 2.44 -2.76 -22.77
CA TRP A 66 2.19 -1.37 -23.16
C TRP A 66 1.97 -1.35 -24.68
N GLY A 67 0.80 -1.83 -25.12
CA GLY A 67 0.34 -1.75 -26.50
C GLY A 67 -0.40 -0.45 -26.75
#